data_AF-A0A7Z2PRK5-F1
#
_entry.id   AF-A0A7Z2PRK5-F1
#
_cell.length_a   1.000
_cell.length_b   1.000
_cell.length_c   1.000
_cell.angle_alpha   90.00
_cell.angle_beta   90.00
_cell.angle_gamma   90.00
#
_symmetry.space_group_name_H-M   'P 1'
#
loop_
_entity.id
_entity.type
_entity.pdbx_description
1 polymer ?
#
loop_
_entity_poly.entity_id
_entity_poly.type
_entity_poly.pdbx_seq_one_letter_code
_entity_poly.pdbx_strand_id
1 'polypeptide(L)'
;MTHAVLKLQKISPQSLRSLGLNEAWLQQQILDDPSLLGFGDLQVIKRERIQASGGRIDFLMADFENEIRYEVEVMLGPVDESHIIRTIEYWDVERQRYPTLQHCAVIVAEEITSRFFNVIRLLNRAVPLVAIQLSAFQINNDVVLQFIRVLDTNEFNANGEGEEPESPETNRAYWESRTKPQILSVVDACCTLVPSTNGTPKLSYNKSHIALGTGGYLFCWFFPRKVASHCAIWVKVGAADRQAIIDKLEEAGLEALSKGKARIRMNIRMEDIQKHRQALVDLFQKAEEWSRR
;
A
#
# COMPACT_ATOMS: atom_id res chain seq x y z
N MET A 1 -35.10 -21.87 4.02
CA MET A 1 -34.43 -20.56 4.11
C MET A 1 -35.46 -19.51 3.75
N THR A 2 -35.87 -18.68 4.70
CA THR A 2 -36.76 -17.54 4.43
C THR A 2 -35.94 -16.50 3.65
N HIS A 3 -36.17 -16.41 2.34
CA HIS A 3 -35.60 -15.34 1.55
C HIS A 3 -36.17 -14.02 2.08
N ALA A 4 -35.31 -13.17 2.63
CA ALA A 4 -35.71 -11.82 3.00
C ALA A 4 -36.26 -11.14 1.74
N VAL A 5 -37.52 -10.71 1.80
CA VAL A 5 -38.15 -9.98 0.69
C VAL A 5 -37.45 -8.62 0.61
N LEU A 6 -36.56 -8.46 -0.37
CA LEU A 6 -35.85 -7.20 -0.60
C LEU A 6 -36.85 -6.17 -1.15
N LYS A 7 -36.90 -5.00 -0.52
CA LYS A 7 -37.73 -3.87 -0.95
C LYS A 7 -36.87 -2.90 -1.75
N LEU A 8 -37.26 -2.62 -2.99
CA LEU A 8 -36.60 -1.61 -3.81
C LEU A 8 -36.82 -0.21 -3.22
N GLN A 9 -35.74 0.53 -3.03
CA GLN A 9 -35.76 1.94 -2.66
C GLN A 9 -35.02 2.73 -3.74
N LYS A 10 -35.66 3.78 -4.25
CA LYS A 10 -35.03 4.72 -5.18
C LYS A 10 -34.30 5.77 -4.35
N ILE A 11 -33.00 5.93 -4.61
CA ILE A 11 -32.16 6.94 -3.98
C ILE A 11 -31.33 7.64 -5.06
N SER A 12 -31.02 8.91 -4.81
CA SER A 12 -30.09 9.69 -5.63
C SER A 12 -28.90 10.08 -4.77
N PRO A 13 -27.70 10.22 -5.36
CA PRO A 13 -26.55 10.79 -4.67
C PRO A 13 -26.90 12.19 -4.13
N GLN A 14 -26.38 12.50 -2.95
CA GLN A 14 -26.43 13.84 -2.36
C GLN A 14 -25.01 14.36 -2.19
N SER A 15 -24.85 15.68 -2.20
CA SER A 15 -23.56 16.27 -1.82
C SER A 15 -23.35 16.13 -0.31
N LEU A 16 -22.12 15.91 0.11
CA LEU A 16 -21.74 15.90 1.51
C LEU A 16 -22.09 17.24 2.19
N ARG A 17 -21.95 18.35 1.47
CA ARG A 17 -22.34 19.68 1.98
C ARG A 17 -23.83 19.76 2.31
N SER A 18 -24.71 19.19 1.48
CA SER A 18 -26.15 19.17 1.78
C SER A 18 -26.51 18.28 2.97
N LEU A 19 -25.62 17.35 3.35
CA LEU A 19 -25.73 16.53 4.54
C LEU A 19 -25.08 17.18 5.78
N GLY A 20 -24.58 18.42 5.68
CA GLY A 20 -23.87 19.10 6.76
C GLY A 20 -22.44 18.58 7.00
N LEU A 21 -21.90 17.80 6.07
CA LEU A 21 -20.56 17.22 6.12
C LEU A 21 -19.59 18.06 5.29
N ASN A 22 -18.34 18.15 5.76
CA ASN A 22 -17.29 18.95 5.13
C ASN A 22 -16.10 18.06 4.70
N GLU A 23 -15.14 18.68 4.02
CA GLU A 23 -13.96 17.99 3.52
C GLU A 23 -13.12 17.40 4.66
N ALA A 24 -13.00 18.10 5.79
CA ALA A 24 -12.29 17.60 6.97
C ALA A 24 -12.92 16.31 7.54
N TRP A 25 -14.24 16.20 7.50
CA TRP A 25 -14.97 14.99 7.87
C TRP A 25 -14.67 13.84 6.90
N LEU A 26 -14.70 14.11 5.59
CA LEU A 26 -14.39 13.11 4.56
C LEU A 26 -12.94 12.62 4.68
N GLN A 27 -12.00 13.55 4.86
CA GLN A 27 -10.60 13.23 5.14
C GLN A 27 -10.45 12.35 6.40
N GLN A 28 -11.25 12.60 7.44
CA GLN A 28 -11.21 11.75 8.63
C GLN A 28 -11.68 10.32 8.32
N GLN A 29 -12.73 10.14 7.51
CA GLN A 29 -13.19 8.80 7.12
C GLN A 29 -12.11 8.06 6.31
N ILE A 30 -11.45 8.74 5.38
CA ILE A 30 -10.34 8.18 4.58
C ILE A 30 -9.12 7.88 5.46
N LEU A 31 -8.84 8.70 6.48
CA LEU A 31 -7.75 8.47 7.41
C LEU A 31 -8.00 7.23 8.29
N ASP A 32 -9.23 7.07 8.78
CA ASP A 32 -9.64 5.96 9.62
C ASP A 32 -9.68 4.64 8.83
N ASP A 33 -10.08 4.69 7.55
CA ASP A 33 -10.04 3.55 6.64
C ASP A 33 -9.58 3.94 5.21
N PRO A 34 -8.26 3.90 4.94
CA PRO A 34 -7.72 4.19 3.60
C PRO A 34 -8.19 3.22 2.52
N SER A 35 -8.70 2.04 2.90
CA SER A 35 -9.20 1.05 1.94
C SER A 35 -10.45 1.54 1.20
N LEU A 36 -11.12 2.58 1.70
CA LEU A 36 -12.19 3.29 1.01
C LEU A 36 -11.79 3.75 -0.40
N LEU A 37 -10.52 4.09 -0.63
CA LEU A 37 -10.02 4.52 -1.94
C LEU A 37 -9.84 3.36 -2.95
N GLY A 38 -10.05 2.11 -2.51
CA GLY A 38 -10.03 0.92 -3.36
C GLY A 38 -8.64 0.42 -3.76
N PHE A 39 -7.56 1.00 -3.23
CA PHE A 39 -6.16 0.60 -3.55
C PHE A 39 -5.69 -0.62 -2.72
N GLY A 40 -6.62 -1.33 -2.09
CA GLY A 40 -6.28 -2.34 -1.09
C GLY A 40 -5.87 -1.67 0.21
N ASP A 41 -4.87 -2.22 0.88
CA ASP A 41 -4.42 -1.69 2.16
C ASP A 41 -3.27 -0.69 1.94
N LEU A 42 -3.62 0.60 1.99
CA LEU A 42 -2.71 1.74 1.87
C LEU A 42 -2.33 2.25 3.26
N GLN A 43 -1.10 2.70 3.38
CA GLN A 43 -0.63 3.32 4.60
C GLN A 43 -0.52 4.84 4.44
N VAL A 44 -1.15 5.58 5.36
CA VAL A 44 -1.00 7.03 5.42
C VAL A 44 0.37 7.40 5.98
N ILE A 45 1.20 8.04 5.16
CA ILE A 45 2.50 8.61 5.58
C ILE A 45 2.24 9.91 6.33
N LYS A 46 1.44 10.80 5.73
CA LYS A 46 1.13 12.11 6.30
C LYS A 46 -0.20 12.64 5.77
N ARG A 47 -1.02 13.17 6.66
CA ARG A 47 -2.19 14.00 6.33
C ARG A 47 -1.78 15.47 6.31
N GLU A 48 -2.38 16.25 5.43
CA GLU A 48 -2.24 17.71 5.38
C GLU A 48 -0.75 18.15 5.32
N ARG A 49 0.01 17.55 4.40
CA ARG A 49 1.45 17.80 4.28
C ARG A 49 1.71 19.11 3.54
N ILE A 50 2.29 20.07 4.23
CA ILE A 50 2.75 21.34 3.64
C ILE A 50 3.84 21.06 2.60
N GLN A 51 3.71 21.70 1.44
CA GLN A 51 4.67 21.58 0.34
C GLN A 51 5.61 22.78 0.26
N ALA A 52 6.85 22.55 -0.18
CA ALA A 52 7.88 23.58 -0.26
C ALA A 52 7.55 24.69 -1.28
N SER A 53 6.78 24.34 -2.33
CA SER A 53 6.25 25.27 -3.33
C SER A 53 5.07 26.11 -2.84
N GLY A 54 4.57 25.86 -1.62
CA GLY A 54 3.33 26.42 -1.10
C GLY A 54 2.14 25.48 -1.26
N GLY A 55 1.08 25.75 -0.49
CA GLY A 55 -0.08 24.86 -0.42
C GLY A 55 0.18 23.60 0.42
N ARG A 56 -0.73 22.63 0.31
CA ARG A 56 -0.79 21.49 1.21
C ARG A 56 -1.50 20.33 0.52
N ILE A 57 -0.82 19.19 0.49
CA ILE A 57 -1.43 17.95 0.01
C ILE A 57 -2.30 17.32 1.10
N ASP A 58 -3.50 16.87 0.76
CA ASP A 58 -4.41 16.24 1.72
C ASP A 58 -3.86 14.95 2.29
N PHE A 59 -3.40 14.02 1.43
CA PHE A 59 -2.70 12.83 1.89
C PHE A 59 -1.50 12.49 1.03
N LEU A 60 -0.41 12.18 1.71
CA LEU A 60 0.62 11.31 1.16
C LEU A 60 0.42 9.91 1.73
N MET A 61 0.13 8.96 0.85
CA MET A 61 -0.01 7.55 1.19
C MET A 61 1.03 6.70 0.48
N ALA A 62 1.24 5.48 0.94
CA ALA A 62 2.11 4.53 0.27
C ALA A 62 1.54 3.11 0.30
N ASP A 63 1.77 2.41 -0.81
CA ASP A 63 1.89 0.97 -0.84
C ASP A 63 3.37 0.61 -0.70
N PHE A 64 3.79 0.31 0.53
CA PHE A 64 5.18 -0.04 0.81
C PHE A 64 5.57 -1.39 0.20
N GLU A 65 4.63 -2.31 0.00
CA GLU A 65 4.88 -3.61 -0.63
C GLU A 65 5.17 -3.48 -2.14
N ASN A 66 4.65 -2.43 -2.77
CA ASN A 66 4.88 -2.15 -4.19
C ASN A 66 5.81 -0.95 -4.43
N GLU A 67 6.29 -0.29 -3.37
CA GLU A 67 7.11 0.93 -3.42
C GLU A 67 6.44 2.08 -4.21
N ILE A 68 5.12 2.20 -4.08
CA ILE A 68 4.32 3.25 -4.74
C ILE A 68 3.87 4.28 -3.71
N ARG A 69 4.04 5.56 -4.02
CA ARG A 69 3.42 6.67 -3.30
C ARG A 69 2.21 7.20 -4.04
N TYR A 70 1.20 7.56 -3.26
CA TYR A 70 -0.02 8.16 -3.74
C TYR A 70 -0.16 9.56 -3.15
N GLU A 71 -0.17 10.53 -4.03
CA GLU A 71 -0.42 11.93 -3.74
C GLU A 71 -1.92 12.22 -3.94
N VAL A 72 -2.69 12.11 -2.85
CA VAL A 72 -4.15 12.18 -2.88
C VAL A 72 -4.62 13.58 -2.52
N GLU A 73 -5.43 14.17 -3.41
CA GLU A 73 -6.19 15.40 -3.20
C GLU A 73 -7.68 15.09 -3.21
N VAL A 74 -8.39 15.63 -2.21
CA VAL A 74 -9.81 15.39 -1.98
C VAL A 74 -10.56 16.70 -2.10
N MET A 75 -11.68 16.70 -2.83
CA MET A 75 -12.56 17.85 -2.87
C MET A 75 -14.03 17.46 -2.77
N LEU A 76 -14.82 18.40 -2.23
CA LEU A 76 -16.27 18.35 -2.33
C LEU A 76 -16.73 19.05 -3.61
N GLY A 77 -17.78 18.52 -4.22
CA GLY A 77 -18.36 19.03 -5.46
C GLY A 77 -17.63 18.57 -6.73
N PRO A 78 -17.88 19.27 -7.85
CA PRO A 78 -17.31 18.94 -9.14
C PRO A 78 -15.83 19.32 -9.22
N VAL A 79 -15.02 18.48 -9.86
CA VAL A 79 -13.63 18.81 -10.20
C VAL A 79 -13.53 20.13 -10.95
N ASP A 80 -12.53 20.94 -10.59
CA ASP A 80 -12.16 22.17 -11.27
C ASP A 80 -10.70 22.15 -11.76
N GLU A 81 -10.31 23.17 -12.54
CA GLU A 81 -8.96 23.32 -13.07
C GLU A 81 -7.91 23.42 -11.95
N SER A 82 -8.22 24.13 -10.87
CA SER A 82 -7.29 24.34 -9.75
C SER A 82 -6.96 23.04 -9.02
N HIS A 83 -7.94 22.15 -8.84
CA HIS A 83 -7.74 20.85 -8.21
C HIS A 83 -6.81 19.95 -9.03
N ILE A 84 -7.00 19.90 -10.35
CA ILE A 84 -6.13 19.13 -11.26
C ILE A 84 -4.70 19.66 -11.19
N ILE A 85 -4.52 20.99 -11.25
CA ILE A 85 -3.19 21.61 -11.19
C ILE A 85 -2.49 21.29 -9.87
N ARG A 86 -3.15 21.51 -8.72
CA ARG A 86 -2.56 21.21 -7.39
C ARG A 86 -2.15 19.75 -7.25
N THR A 87 -3.00 18.83 -7.70
CA THR A 87 -2.73 17.38 -7.63
C THR A 87 -1.44 17.02 -8.40
N ILE A 88 -1.26 17.58 -9.60
CA ILE A 88 -0.09 17.33 -10.44
C ILE A 88 1.17 18.01 -9.88
N GLU A 89 1.05 19.24 -9.37
CA GLU A 89 2.17 19.94 -8.74
C GLU A 89 2.69 19.19 -7.50
N TYR A 90 1.79 18.70 -6.64
CA TYR A 90 2.18 17.94 -5.46
C TYR A 90 2.81 16.60 -5.81
N TRP A 91 2.29 15.91 -6.83
CA TRP A 91 2.92 14.73 -7.39
C TRP A 91 4.34 15.01 -7.91
N ASP A 92 4.53 16.08 -8.68
CA ASP A 92 5.85 16.40 -9.24
C ASP A 92 6.85 16.75 -8.13
N VAL A 93 6.43 17.49 -7.11
CA VAL A 93 7.28 17.80 -5.94
C VAL A 93 7.69 16.52 -5.20
N GLU A 94 6.78 15.60 -4.92
CA GLU A 94 7.13 14.34 -4.23
C GLU A 94 8.02 13.45 -5.11
N ARG A 95 7.73 13.37 -6.41
CA ARG A 95 8.54 12.61 -7.38
C ARG A 95 9.95 13.16 -7.50
N GLN A 96 10.13 14.48 -7.56
CA GLN A 96 11.46 15.09 -7.59
C GLN A 96 12.23 14.86 -6.28
N ARG A 97 11.51 14.82 -5.15
CA ARG A 97 12.11 14.57 -3.83
C ARG A 97 12.54 13.11 -3.66
N TYR A 98 11.80 12.16 -4.22
CA TYR A 98 12.07 10.72 -4.12
C TYR A 98 11.98 10.03 -5.49
N PRO A 99 12.87 10.36 -6.44
CA PRO A 99 12.75 9.97 -7.85
C PRO A 99 12.87 8.47 -8.12
N THR A 100 13.31 7.71 -7.13
CA THR A 100 13.47 6.26 -7.20
C THR A 100 12.21 5.48 -6.85
N LEU A 101 11.24 6.12 -6.18
CA LEU A 101 9.93 5.54 -5.90
C LEU A 101 8.99 5.78 -7.07
N GLN A 102 7.98 4.93 -7.20
CA GLN A 102 6.86 5.23 -8.09
C GLN A 102 5.93 6.22 -7.40
N HIS A 103 5.40 7.18 -8.15
CA HIS A 103 4.50 8.21 -7.65
C HIS A 103 3.23 8.27 -8.51
N CYS A 104 2.09 8.48 -7.85
CA CYS A 104 0.78 8.49 -8.45
C CYS A 104 -0.04 9.65 -7.91
N ALA A 105 -0.46 10.54 -8.80
CA ALA A 105 -1.42 11.58 -8.47
C ALA A 105 -2.82 10.97 -8.36
N VAL A 106 -3.56 11.27 -7.29
CA VAL A 106 -4.92 10.75 -7.08
C VAL A 106 -5.89 11.89 -6.83
N ILE A 107 -6.92 11.98 -7.68
CA ILE A 107 -8.01 12.95 -7.57
C ILE A 107 -9.23 12.25 -6.98
N VAL A 108 -9.76 12.75 -5.87
CA VAL A 108 -11.04 12.30 -5.29
C VAL A 108 -12.04 13.46 -5.30
N ALA A 109 -13.20 13.29 -5.93
CA ALA A 109 -14.22 14.34 -6.01
C ALA A 109 -15.64 13.77 -6.06
N GLU A 110 -16.65 14.57 -5.68
CA GLU A 110 -18.06 14.13 -5.74
C GLU A 110 -18.58 14.02 -7.18
N GLU A 111 -18.04 14.83 -8.09
CA GLU A 111 -18.42 14.80 -9.50
C GLU A 111 -17.20 15.01 -10.42
N ILE A 112 -17.05 14.12 -11.40
CA ILE A 112 -16.05 14.26 -12.45
C ILE A 112 -16.80 14.35 -13.78
N THR A 113 -16.99 15.58 -14.27
CA THR A 113 -17.70 15.81 -15.53
C THR A 113 -16.95 15.17 -16.70
N SER A 114 -17.65 14.89 -17.81
CA SER A 114 -17.01 14.36 -19.02
C SER A 114 -15.90 15.28 -19.57
N ARG A 115 -16.01 16.60 -19.38
CA ARG A 115 -14.97 17.56 -19.76
C ARG A 115 -13.70 17.31 -18.96
N PHE A 116 -13.79 17.27 -17.63
CA PHE A 116 -12.62 17.06 -16.77
C PHE A 116 -12.09 15.64 -16.86
N PHE A 117 -12.95 14.62 -16.99
CA PHE A 117 -12.52 13.26 -17.27
C PHE A 117 -11.61 13.19 -18.51
N ASN A 118 -12.00 13.85 -19.60
CA ASN A 118 -11.19 13.86 -20.83
C ASN A 118 -9.84 14.56 -20.64
N VAL A 119 -9.81 15.66 -19.88
CA VAL A 119 -8.56 16.38 -19.54
C VAL A 119 -7.65 15.49 -18.71
N ILE A 120 -8.16 14.90 -17.62
CA ILE A 120 -7.43 14.02 -16.73
C ILE A 120 -6.89 12.81 -17.50
N ARG A 121 -7.71 12.18 -18.35
CA ARG A 121 -7.29 11.06 -19.22
C ARG A 121 -6.16 11.44 -20.18
N LEU A 122 -6.17 12.67 -20.72
CA LEU A 122 -5.09 13.15 -21.59
C LEU A 122 -3.78 13.32 -20.79
N LEU A 123 -3.87 13.89 -19.58
CA LEU A 123 -2.73 14.08 -18.68
C LEU A 123 -2.14 12.76 -18.17
N ASN A 124 -2.99 11.72 -18.02
CA ASN A 124 -2.59 10.38 -17.60
C ASN A 124 -1.59 9.68 -18.56
N ARG A 125 -1.33 10.27 -19.74
CA ARG A 125 -0.27 9.81 -20.65
C ARG A 125 1.13 10.24 -20.22
N ALA A 126 1.23 11.30 -19.42
CA ALA A 126 2.50 11.89 -18.97
C ALA A 126 2.67 11.83 -17.45
N VAL A 127 1.57 11.82 -16.71
CA VAL A 127 1.53 11.80 -15.24
C VAL A 127 0.71 10.60 -14.80
N PRO A 128 1.23 9.61 -14.05
CA PRO A 128 0.42 8.52 -13.54
C PRO A 128 -0.69 9.06 -12.63
N LEU A 129 -1.94 8.98 -13.10
CA LEU A 129 -3.07 9.67 -12.48
C LEU A 129 -4.28 8.72 -12.33
N VAL A 130 -4.80 8.63 -11.11
CA VAL A 130 -6.05 7.93 -10.79
C VAL A 130 -7.13 8.92 -10.41
N ALA A 131 -8.34 8.74 -10.95
CA ALA A 131 -9.49 9.58 -10.60
C ALA A 131 -10.59 8.73 -9.95
N ILE A 132 -11.04 9.17 -8.79
CA ILE A 132 -12.04 8.50 -7.95
C ILE A 132 -13.24 9.42 -7.80
N GLN A 133 -14.40 8.94 -8.24
CA GLN A 133 -15.67 9.60 -8.00
C GLN A 133 -16.26 9.10 -6.68
N LEU A 134 -16.54 10.03 -5.78
CA LEU A 134 -17.24 9.83 -4.53
C LEU A 134 -18.73 10.05 -4.73
N SER A 135 -19.57 9.16 -4.22
CA SER A 135 -21.02 9.36 -4.14
C SER A 135 -21.49 9.10 -2.72
N ALA A 136 -22.24 10.04 -2.15
CA ALA A 136 -22.84 9.90 -0.84
C ALA A 136 -24.35 9.65 -0.95
N PHE A 137 -24.84 8.68 -0.19
CA PHE A 137 -26.24 8.29 -0.15
C PHE A 137 -26.73 8.35 1.30
N GLN A 138 -27.86 9.01 1.54
CA GLN A 138 -28.48 9.04 2.86
C GLN A 138 -29.56 7.95 2.95
N ILE A 139 -29.36 6.97 3.83
CA ILE A 139 -30.32 5.90 4.08
C ILE A 139 -30.68 5.95 5.56
N ASN A 140 -31.94 6.28 5.86
CA ASN A 140 -32.39 6.54 7.22
C ASN A 140 -31.52 7.62 7.91
N ASN A 141 -30.83 7.26 9.00
CA ASN A 141 -29.92 8.14 9.73
C ASN A 141 -28.44 7.93 9.36
N ASP A 142 -28.15 7.03 8.43
CA ASP A 142 -26.80 6.68 8.04
C ASP A 142 -26.41 7.32 6.70
N VAL A 143 -25.12 7.57 6.54
CA VAL A 143 -24.52 8.01 5.28
C VAL A 143 -23.67 6.88 4.72
N VAL A 144 -23.96 6.47 3.50
CA VAL A 144 -23.19 5.48 2.75
C VAL A 144 -22.31 6.23 1.75
N LEU A 145 -20.99 6.02 1.84
CA LEU A 145 -20.03 6.52 0.87
C LEU A 145 -19.67 5.42 -0.12
N GLN A 146 -19.70 5.75 -1.40
CA GLN A 146 -19.24 4.91 -2.48
C GLN A 146 -18.11 5.61 -3.21
N PHE A 147 -16.94 4.97 -3.27
CA PHE A 147 -15.79 5.43 -4.03
C PHE A 147 -15.65 4.56 -5.27
N ILE A 148 -15.72 5.15 -6.45
CA ILE A 148 -15.57 4.45 -7.73
C ILE A 148 -14.37 5.01 -8.46
N ARG A 149 -13.43 4.14 -8.81
CA ARG A 149 -12.32 4.52 -9.69
C ARG A 149 -12.83 4.61 -11.12
N VAL A 150 -12.92 5.83 -11.63
CA VAL A 150 -13.41 6.12 -12.98
C VAL A 150 -12.27 6.20 -14.00
N LEU A 151 -11.05 6.44 -13.54
CA LEU A 151 -9.81 6.37 -14.31
C LEU A 151 -8.73 5.69 -13.47
N ASP A 152 -8.01 4.73 -14.04
CA ASP A 152 -6.82 4.14 -13.44
C ASP A 152 -5.57 4.49 -14.26
N THR A 153 -4.39 4.19 -13.72
CA THR A 153 -3.11 4.46 -14.38
C THR A 153 -2.92 3.54 -15.59
N ASN A 154 -2.30 4.06 -16.65
CA ASN A 154 -1.76 3.21 -17.72
C ASN A 154 -0.47 2.58 -17.18
N GLU A 155 -0.60 1.37 -16.62
CA GLU A 155 0.46 0.47 -16.14
C GLU A 155 1.70 1.14 -15.52
N PHE A 156 1.80 1.10 -14.19
CA PHE A 156 3.07 1.35 -13.50
C PHE A 156 4.15 0.39 -14.02
N ASN A 157 5.08 0.89 -14.83
CA ASN A 157 6.28 0.14 -15.20
C ASN A 157 7.10 -0.16 -13.93
N ALA A 158 7.05 -1.41 -13.47
CA ALA A 158 7.57 -1.94 -12.21
C ALA A 158 9.12 -1.92 -12.09
N ASN A 159 9.76 -0.79 -12.36
CA ASN A 159 11.22 -0.64 -12.39
C ASN A 159 11.78 0.42 -11.42
N GLY A 160 10.97 0.91 -10.46
CA GLY A 160 11.47 1.82 -9.42
C GLY A 160 12.34 1.07 -8.41
N GLU A 161 13.65 1.30 -8.43
CA GLU A 161 14.59 0.84 -7.41
C GLU A 161 14.86 1.98 -6.43
N GLY A 162 14.06 2.09 -5.36
CA GLY A 162 14.26 3.06 -4.29
C GLY A 162 14.87 2.48 -3.03
N GLU A 163 15.77 3.24 -2.40
CA GLU A 163 15.99 3.09 -0.97
C GLU A 163 14.73 3.62 -0.26
N GLU A 164 14.05 2.72 0.46
CA GLU A 164 12.96 3.14 1.34
C GLU A 164 13.50 4.23 2.28
N PRO A 165 12.77 5.35 2.47
CA PRO A 165 13.12 6.29 3.52
C PRO A 165 13.17 5.53 4.85
N GLU A 166 14.14 5.83 5.71
CA GLU A 166 14.10 5.38 7.11
C GLU A 166 12.73 5.73 7.70
N SER A 167 11.91 4.71 7.90
CA SER A 167 10.61 4.87 8.53
C SER A 167 10.82 5.03 10.03
N PRO A 168 10.05 5.88 10.72
CA PRO A 168 10.13 5.96 12.16
C PRO A 168 9.92 4.58 12.79
N GLU A 169 10.75 4.24 13.76
CA GLU A 169 10.56 3.03 14.55
C GLU A 169 9.19 3.05 15.24
N THR A 170 8.57 1.87 15.35
CA THR A 170 7.31 1.64 16.03
C THR A 170 7.42 0.39 16.90
N ASN A 171 6.30 -0.13 17.40
CA ASN A 171 6.27 -1.31 18.25
C ASN A 171 5.24 -2.36 17.79
N ARG A 172 5.20 -3.49 18.50
CA ARG A 172 4.26 -4.58 18.26
C ARG A 172 2.80 -4.15 18.40
N ALA A 173 2.47 -3.38 19.45
CA ALA A 173 1.10 -2.91 19.72
C ALA A 173 0.55 -2.04 18.57
N TYR A 174 1.40 -1.24 17.94
CA TYR A 174 1.05 -0.51 16.72
C TYR A 174 0.58 -1.45 15.61
N TRP A 175 1.33 -2.51 15.33
CA TRP A 175 0.98 -3.47 14.29
C TRP A 175 -0.26 -4.30 14.65
N GLU A 176 -0.45 -4.67 15.92
CA GLU A 176 -1.65 -5.37 16.39
C GLU A 176 -2.94 -4.57 16.18
N SER A 177 -2.87 -3.24 16.22
CA SER A 177 -4.02 -2.38 15.91
C SER A 177 -4.33 -2.24 14.41
N ARG A 178 -3.35 -2.57 13.55
CA ARG A 178 -3.39 -2.28 12.10
C ARG A 178 -3.64 -3.50 11.24
N THR A 179 -3.28 -4.70 11.71
CA THR A 179 -3.43 -5.93 10.96
C THR A 179 -4.09 -7.05 11.76
N LYS A 180 -4.40 -8.15 11.07
CA LYS A 180 -5.02 -9.33 11.67
C LYS A 180 -3.98 -10.14 12.49
N PRO A 181 -4.33 -10.68 13.67
CA PRO A 181 -3.43 -11.54 14.45
C PRO A 181 -2.86 -12.72 13.65
N GLN A 182 -3.65 -13.27 12.73
CA GLN A 182 -3.24 -14.37 11.85
C GLN A 182 -2.05 -13.97 10.96
N ILE A 183 -2.01 -12.75 10.44
CA ILE A 183 -0.90 -12.29 9.59
C ILE A 183 0.35 -12.04 10.45
N LEU A 184 0.22 -11.48 11.65
CA LEU A 184 1.36 -11.34 12.57
C LEU A 184 1.92 -12.69 12.99
N SER A 185 1.08 -13.73 13.14
CA SER A 185 1.57 -15.08 13.44
C SER A 185 2.45 -15.67 12.34
N VAL A 186 2.26 -15.26 11.07
CA VAL A 186 3.15 -15.64 9.95
C VAL A 186 4.53 -15.00 10.14
N VAL A 187 4.59 -13.73 10.55
CA VAL A 187 5.85 -13.04 10.86
C VAL A 187 6.58 -13.72 12.01
N ASP A 188 5.85 -14.02 13.08
CA ASP A 188 6.39 -14.72 14.25
C ASP A 188 6.93 -16.11 13.86
N ALA A 189 6.17 -16.87 13.06
CA ALA A 189 6.60 -18.18 12.59
C ALA A 189 7.85 -18.10 11.70
N CYS A 190 7.92 -17.18 10.75
CA CYS A 190 9.13 -16.99 9.93
C CYS A 190 10.35 -16.63 10.78
N CYS A 191 10.19 -15.80 11.82
CA CYS A 191 11.28 -15.48 12.75
C CYS A 191 11.85 -16.74 13.42
N THR A 192 10.99 -17.71 13.78
CA THR A 192 11.45 -19.00 14.37
C THR A 192 12.14 -19.94 13.38
N LEU A 193 12.02 -19.69 12.07
CA LEU A 193 12.71 -20.49 11.05
C LEU A 193 14.15 -20.04 10.81
N VAL A 194 14.52 -18.83 11.23
CA VAL A 194 15.88 -18.33 11.07
C VAL A 194 16.83 -19.16 11.96
N PRO A 195 17.86 -19.80 11.38
CA PRO A 195 18.82 -20.54 12.16
C PRO A 195 19.50 -19.64 13.20
N SER A 196 19.52 -20.05 14.48
CA SER A 196 20.18 -19.29 15.54
C SER A 196 21.70 -19.45 15.57
N THR A 197 22.29 -20.07 14.54
CA THR A 197 23.72 -20.39 14.47
C THR A 197 24.61 -19.17 14.31
N ASN A 198 24.11 -18.08 13.73
CA ASN A 198 24.90 -16.88 13.41
C ASN A 198 24.42 -15.60 14.14
N GLY A 199 23.54 -15.76 15.14
CA GLY A 199 23.00 -14.66 15.95
C GLY A 199 21.58 -14.95 16.41
N THR A 200 21.07 -14.14 17.34
CA THR A 200 19.66 -14.22 17.75
C THR A 200 18.79 -13.47 16.74
N PRO A 201 17.81 -14.13 16.09
CA PRO A 201 16.86 -13.46 15.21
C PRO A 201 16.09 -12.40 15.98
N LYS A 202 16.02 -11.18 15.43
CA LYS A 202 15.32 -10.06 16.05
C LYS A 202 14.42 -9.38 15.02
N LEU A 203 13.21 -9.06 15.47
CA LEU A 203 12.26 -8.23 14.74
C LEU A 203 12.46 -6.76 15.12
N SER A 204 12.60 -5.91 14.11
CA SER A 204 12.55 -4.45 14.22
C SER A 204 11.24 -3.97 13.62
N TYR A 205 10.44 -3.26 14.42
CA TYR A 205 9.13 -2.79 14.00
C TYR A 205 9.26 -1.38 13.46
N ASN A 206 8.88 -1.22 12.19
CA ASN A 206 8.90 0.03 11.46
C ASN A 206 7.47 0.43 11.09
N LYS A 207 7.22 1.70 10.79
CA LYS A 207 5.87 2.13 10.38
C LYS A 207 5.39 1.45 9.10
N SER A 208 6.29 1.21 8.15
CA SER A 208 6.00 0.68 6.81
C SER A 208 6.02 -0.85 6.75
N HIS A 209 6.96 -1.48 7.45
CA HIS A 209 7.23 -2.92 7.40
C HIS A 209 7.64 -3.45 8.78
N ILE A 210 7.79 -4.76 8.92
CA ILE A 210 8.51 -5.37 10.05
C ILE A 210 9.78 -5.99 9.46
N ALA A 211 10.95 -5.62 9.98
CA ALA A 211 12.22 -6.15 9.49
C ALA A 211 12.73 -7.27 10.39
N LEU A 212 13.41 -8.24 9.79
CA LEU A 212 14.04 -9.37 10.45
C LEU A 212 15.52 -9.40 10.09
N GLY A 213 16.32 -9.59 11.12
CA GLY A 213 17.77 -9.62 11.04
C GLY A 213 18.38 -10.41 12.17
N THR A 214 19.69 -10.62 12.07
CA THR A 214 20.55 -11.18 13.11
C THR A 214 21.79 -10.31 13.22
N GLY A 215 22.31 -10.12 14.44
CA GLY A 215 23.66 -9.58 14.64
C GLY A 215 24.02 -8.27 13.93
N GLY A 216 23.07 -7.34 13.74
CA GLY A 216 23.34 -5.99 13.20
C GLY A 216 23.02 -5.76 11.73
N TYR A 217 22.51 -6.76 11.01
CA TYR A 217 22.07 -6.62 9.60
C TYR A 217 20.66 -7.16 9.39
N LEU A 218 19.91 -6.52 8.48
CA LEU A 218 18.56 -6.90 8.09
C LEU A 218 18.59 -7.63 6.75
N PHE A 219 17.83 -8.73 6.65
CA PHE A 219 17.80 -9.56 5.43
C PHE A 219 16.39 -9.93 4.98
N CYS A 220 15.37 -9.70 5.80
CA CYS A 220 13.97 -9.97 5.44
C CYS A 220 13.06 -8.83 5.91
N TRP A 221 12.09 -8.47 5.09
CA TRP A 221 11.09 -7.44 5.39
C TRP A 221 9.69 -8.02 5.16
N PHE A 222 8.82 -7.87 6.14
CA PHE A 222 7.44 -8.30 6.12
C PHE A 222 6.54 -7.08 5.92
N PHE A 223 5.51 -7.25 5.08
CA PHE A 223 4.49 -6.25 4.83
C PHE A 223 3.11 -6.80 5.23
N PRO A 224 2.79 -6.85 6.54
CA PRO A 224 1.48 -7.31 6.99
C PRO A 224 0.37 -6.37 6.50
N ARG A 225 -0.61 -6.92 5.79
CA ARG A 225 -1.76 -6.15 5.28
C ARG A 225 -3.05 -6.57 6.01
N LYS A 226 -3.90 -5.60 6.39
CA LYS A 226 -5.18 -5.83 7.11
C LYS A 226 -6.15 -6.70 6.31
N VAL A 227 -6.22 -6.47 5.00
CA VAL A 227 -7.21 -7.13 4.13
C VAL A 227 -6.69 -8.46 3.59
N ALA A 228 -5.38 -8.63 3.42
CA ALA A 228 -4.78 -9.81 2.81
C ALA A 228 -4.93 -11.09 3.66
N SER A 229 -4.86 -12.24 2.98
CA SER A 229 -4.82 -13.57 3.58
C SER A 229 -3.39 -14.15 3.70
N HIS A 230 -2.41 -13.43 3.17
CA HIS A 230 -0.98 -13.78 3.18
C HIS A 230 -0.17 -12.60 3.73
N CYS A 231 1.06 -12.88 4.15
CA CYS A 231 2.06 -11.85 4.41
C CYS A 231 3.00 -11.78 3.21
N ALA A 232 3.05 -10.62 2.55
CA ALA A 232 4.09 -10.38 1.57
C ALA A 232 5.43 -10.21 2.29
N ILE A 233 6.47 -10.83 1.75
CA ILE A 233 7.83 -10.74 2.27
C ILE A 233 8.81 -10.41 1.16
N TRP A 234 9.82 -9.63 1.49
CA TRP A 234 11.00 -9.47 0.66
C TRP A 234 12.20 -10.06 1.37
N VAL A 235 13.00 -10.84 0.64
CA VAL A 235 14.20 -11.49 1.19
C VAL A 235 15.41 -11.09 0.36
N LYS A 236 16.45 -10.60 1.03
CA LYS A 236 17.73 -10.22 0.40
C LYS A 236 18.55 -11.48 0.16
N VAL A 237 18.84 -11.78 -1.10
CA VAL A 237 19.56 -13.00 -1.49
C VAL A 237 20.75 -12.74 -2.41
N GLY A 238 20.96 -11.48 -2.82
CA GLY A 238 22.04 -11.12 -3.74
C GLY A 238 21.69 -11.37 -5.20
N ALA A 239 22.27 -10.57 -6.10
CA ALA A 239 21.95 -10.65 -7.54
C ALA A 239 22.41 -11.97 -8.18
N ALA A 240 23.55 -12.52 -7.75
CA ALA A 240 24.15 -13.72 -8.34
C ALA A 240 23.34 -14.99 -8.06
N ASP A 241 22.81 -15.15 -6.85
CA ASP A 241 22.13 -16.37 -6.41
C ASP A 241 20.60 -16.29 -6.60
N ARG A 242 20.07 -15.11 -6.95
CA ARG A 242 18.63 -14.84 -6.97
C ARG A 242 17.83 -15.82 -7.83
N GLN A 243 18.22 -16.01 -9.10
CA GLN A 243 17.45 -16.85 -10.01
C GLN A 243 17.45 -18.31 -9.54
N ALA A 244 18.62 -18.83 -9.16
CA ALA A 244 18.75 -20.19 -8.65
C ALA A 244 17.97 -20.42 -7.34
N ILE A 245 17.73 -19.38 -6.54
CA ILE A 245 16.87 -19.46 -5.35
C ILE A 245 15.38 -19.45 -5.74
N ILE A 246 14.99 -18.62 -6.70
CA ILE A 246 13.60 -18.60 -7.23
C ILE A 246 13.24 -19.98 -7.77
N ASP A 247 14.07 -20.56 -8.64
CA ASP A 247 13.82 -21.86 -9.26
C ASP A 247 13.63 -22.97 -8.20
N LYS A 248 14.46 -22.96 -7.14
CA LYS A 248 14.35 -23.91 -6.02
C LYS A 248 13.08 -23.74 -5.19
N LEU A 249 12.62 -22.51 -5.01
CA LEU A 249 11.37 -22.24 -4.30
C LEU A 249 10.18 -22.70 -5.13
N GLU A 250 10.19 -22.45 -6.44
CA GLU A 250 9.15 -22.92 -7.36
C GLU A 250 9.07 -24.45 -7.42
N GLU A 251 10.22 -25.14 -7.49
CA GLU A 251 10.31 -26.61 -7.39
C GLU A 251 9.72 -27.15 -6.08
N ALA A 252 9.89 -26.41 -4.98
CA ALA A 252 9.30 -26.74 -3.70
C ALA A 252 7.79 -26.42 -3.61
N GLY A 253 7.21 -25.74 -4.60
CA GLY A 253 5.80 -25.33 -4.63
C GLY A 253 5.53 -23.93 -4.06
N LEU A 254 6.57 -23.11 -3.89
CA LEU A 254 6.47 -21.72 -3.41
C LEU A 254 6.70 -20.73 -4.56
N GLU A 255 5.73 -19.84 -4.80
CA GLU A 255 5.89 -18.77 -5.79
C GLU A 255 6.82 -17.67 -5.27
N ALA A 256 7.84 -17.33 -6.07
CA ALA A 256 8.78 -16.26 -5.79
C ALA A 256 9.05 -15.43 -7.04
N LEU A 257 9.10 -14.11 -6.89
CA LEU A 257 9.38 -13.19 -7.99
C LEU A 257 10.65 -12.39 -7.69
N SER A 258 11.40 -12.05 -8.73
CA SER A 258 12.52 -11.12 -8.58
C SER A 258 12.04 -9.74 -8.13
N LYS A 259 12.71 -9.12 -7.15
CA LYS A 259 12.46 -7.75 -6.70
C LYS A 259 13.76 -6.93 -6.67
N GLY A 260 13.81 -5.85 -7.45
CA GLY A 260 15.00 -5.00 -7.58
C GLY A 260 16.21 -5.78 -8.13
N LYS A 261 17.43 -5.49 -7.66
CA LYS A 261 18.65 -6.25 -8.05
C LYS A 261 18.95 -7.49 -7.21
N ALA A 262 18.69 -7.42 -5.91
CA ALA A 262 19.25 -8.36 -4.93
C ALA A 262 18.20 -9.01 -4.01
N ARG A 263 16.91 -8.78 -4.25
CA ARG A 263 15.82 -9.33 -3.43
C ARG A 263 14.92 -10.24 -4.25
N ILE A 264 14.19 -11.08 -3.54
CA ILE A 264 13.01 -11.78 -4.02
C ILE A 264 11.80 -11.30 -3.25
N ARG A 265 10.62 -11.36 -3.86
CA ARG A 265 9.31 -11.14 -3.24
C ARG A 265 8.53 -12.44 -3.24
N MET A 266 7.87 -12.73 -2.12
CA MET A 266 7.01 -13.90 -1.96
C MET A 266 5.75 -13.52 -1.17
N ASN A 267 4.67 -14.25 -1.39
CA ASN A 267 3.46 -14.16 -0.56
C ASN A 267 3.35 -15.43 0.28
N ILE A 268 3.52 -15.31 1.60
CA ILE A 268 3.58 -16.47 2.49
C ILE A 268 2.31 -16.54 3.35
N ARG A 269 1.71 -17.72 3.40
CA ARG A 269 0.65 -18.09 4.35
C ARG A 269 1.20 -19.04 5.41
N MET A 270 0.44 -19.19 6.49
CA MET A 270 0.80 -20.16 7.54
C MET A 270 0.87 -21.60 7.00
N GLU A 271 0.02 -21.96 6.04
CA GLU A 271 0.06 -23.28 5.40
C GLU A 271 1.38 -23.53 4.63
N ASP A 272 1.93 -22.49 4.01
CA ASP A 272 3.17 -22.59 3.24
C ASP A 272 4.36 -22.85 4.17
N ILE A 273 4.36 -22.19 5.33
CA ILE A 273 5.33 -22.43 6.40
C ILE A 273 5.30 -23.87 6.89
N GLN A 274 4.10 -24.45 7.03
CA GLN A 274 3.93 -25.82 7.52
C GLN A 274 4.35 -26.86 6.47
N LYS A 275 3.97 -26.66 5.20
CA LYS A 275 4.23 -27.60 4.10
C LYS A 275 5.68 -27.53 3.60
N HIS A 276 6.24 -26.33 3.52
CA HIS A 276 7.53 -26.06 2.85
C HIS A 276 8.60 -25.55 3.81
N ARG A 277 8.52 -25.96 5.08
CA ARG A 277 9.39 -25.50 6.18
C ARG A 277 10.88 -25.51 5.82
N GLN A 278 11.37 -26.61 5.25
CA GLN A 278 12.79 -26.76 4.95
C GLN A 278 13.26 -25.76 3.89
N ALA A 279 12.48 -25.55 2.83
CA ALA A 279 12.82 -24.58 1.79
C ALA A 279 12.91 -23.14 2.32
N LEU A 280 12.04 -22.77 3.27
CA LEU A 280 12.07 -21.46 3.93
C LEU A 280 13.26 -21.32 4.90
N VAL A 281 13.61 -22.38 5.63
CA VAL A 281 14.83 -22.39 6.47
C VAL A 281 16.07 -22.17 5.61
N ASP A 282 16.19 -22.91 4.50
CA ASP A 282 17.32 -22.78 3.57
C ASP A 282 17.39 -21.38 2.94
N LEU A 283 16.23 -20.80 2.60
CA LEU A 283 16.12 -19.42 2.10
C LEU A 283 16.64 -18.42 3.13
N PHE A 284 16.15 -18.47 4.38
CA PHE A 284 16.57 -17.53 5.42
C PHE A 284 18.04 -17.69 5.79
N GLN A 285 18.56 -18.93 5.80
CA GLN A 285 19.99 -19.16 6.01
C GLN A 285 20.84 -18.48 4.94
N LYS A 286 20.50 -18.64 3.66
CA LYS A 286 21.23 -17.98 2.57
C LYS A 286 21.14 -16.46 2.64
N ALA A 287 19.96 -15.94 2.98
CA ALA A 287 19.74 -14.52 3.11
C ALA A 287 20.59 -13.89 4.23
N GLU A 288 20.67 -14.59 5.36
CA GLU A 288 21.53 -14.22 6.49
C GLU A 288 23.01 -14.26 6.10
N GLU A 289 23.48 -15.38 5.53
CA GLU A 289 24.87 -15.57 5.12
C GLU A 289 25.35 -14.53 4.10
N TRP A 290 24.48 -14.15 3.17
CA TRP A 290 24.77 -13.13 2.17
C TRP A 290 24.85 -11.74 2.83
N SER A 291 23.93 -11.42 3.74
CA SER A 291 23.80 -10.06 4.32
C SER A 291 24.89 -9.71 5.34
N ARG A 292 25.66 -10.71 5.79
CA ARG A 292 26.85 -10.52 6.62
C ARG A 292 28.07 -10.00 5.84
N ARG A 293 28.11 -10.21 4.52
CA ARG A 293 29.25 -9.84 3.66
C ARG A 293 29.26 -8.34 3.38
#